data_AF-A0AAW0GYR9-F1
#
_entry.id   AF-A0AAW0GYR9-F1
#
_cell.length_a   1.000
_cell.length_b   1.000
_cell.length_c   1.000
_cell.angle_alpha   90.00
_cell.angle_beta   90.00
_cell.angle_gamma   90.00
#
_symmetry.space_group_name_H-M   'P 1'
#
loop_
_entity.id
_entity.type
_entity.pdbx_description
1 polymer ?
#
loop_
_entity_poly.entity_id
_entity_poly.type
_entity_poly.pdbx_seq_one_letter_code
_entity_poly.pdbx_strand_id
1 'polypeptide(L)'
;MMMTQSPDTLSVTLYELVNTTCHSSENNAIHTHWYHLNFTIFQDSSSETSGDIVMTQTPLSLSVTTGQSASISCQSSQSILYSNGKTYLNWFLQRPGQPPQRLIYQVSKLDSGVPERFSGSGSGTDFTLKINKVEPEDLGVYYCMQASYTPPTVM
;
A
#
# COMPACT_ATOMS: atom_id res chain seq x y z
N MET A 1 22.59 38.05 -5.09
CA MET A 1 21.88 37.94 -6.38
C MET A 1 22.04 36.51 -6.87
N MET A 2 20.91 35.80 -7.00
CA MET A 2 20.70 34.47 -7.58
C MET A 2 21.40 33.27 -6.89
N MET A 3 20.64 32.57 -6.03
CA MET A 3 20.80 31.13 -5.86
C MET A 3 20.26 30.49 -7.13
N THR A 4 21.11 29.80 -7.89
CA THR A 4 20.71 29.09 -9.12
C THR A 4 19.77 27.95 -8.74
N GLN A 5 18.47 28.14 -8.96
CA GLN A 5 17.48 27.08 -8.90
C GLN A 5 17.65 26.22 -10.16
N SER A 6 18.18 25.01 -9.98
CA SER A 6 18.30 24.00 -11.05
C SER A 6 16.90 23.66 -11.60
N PRO A 7 16.64 23.65 -12.93
CA PRO A 7 15.28 23.52 -13.45
C PRO A 7 14.70 22.10 -13.51
N ASP A 8 15.45 21.02 -13.26
CA ASP A 8 15.05 19.67 -13.74
C ASP A 8 14.98 18.56 -12.68
N THR A 9 14.43 18.84 -11.49
CA THR A 9 14.16 17.77 -10.50
C THR A 9 12.66 17.60 -10.30
N LEU A 10 12.03 16.69 -11.06
CA LEU A 10 10.66 16.27 -10.81
C LEU A 10 10.63 15.43 -9.53
N SER A 11 10.16 16.02 -8.43
CA SER A 11 9.86 15.29 -7.20
C SER A 11 8.49 14.63 -7.32
N VAL A 12 8.43 13.31 -7.37
CA VAL A 12 7.18 12.56 -7.33
C VAL A 12 6.74 12.40 -5.87
N THR A 13 5.64 13.02 -5.46
CA THR A 13 5.07 12.83 -4.11
C THR A 13 4.11 11.65 -4.12
N LEU A 14 4.50 10.56 -3.47
CA LEU A 14 3.62 9.45 -3.14
C LEU A 14 2.79 9.88 -1.93
N TYR A 15 1.50 10.20 -2.08
CA TYR A 15 0.65 10.70 -0.98
C TYR A 15 0.15 9.57 -0.04
N GLU A 16 -0.46 9.99 1.08
CA GLU A 16 -0.82 9.27 2.31
C GLU A 16 -1.27 7.80 2.18
N LEU A 17 -0.78 7.01 3.13
CA LEU A 17 -1.10 5.61 3.29
C LEU A 17 -2.14 5.50 4.39
N VAL A 18 -3.38 5.19 3.98
CA VAL A 18 -4.49 4.98 4.91
C VAL A 18 -4.25 3.65 5.62
N ASN A 19 -4.25 3.66 6.97
CA ASN A 19 -4.34 2.42 7.74
C ASN A 19 -5.51 1.62 7.18
N THR A 20 -5.21 0.51 6.50
CA THR A 20 -6.26 -0.34 5.95
C THR A 20 -6.64 -1.32 7.03
N THR A 21 -7.68 -0.99 7.78
CA THR A 21 -8.41 -1.97 8.59
C THR A 21 -9.32 -2.75 7.65
N CYS A 22 -9.04 -4.04 7.49
CA CYS A 22 -9.96 -4.93 6.79
C CYS A 22 -11.13 -5.24 7.74
N HIS A 23 -12.19 -4.43 7.72
CA HIS A 23 -13.41 -4.72 8.46
C HIS A 23 -14.11 -5.95 7.86
N SER A 24 -14.44 -6.90 8.71
CA SER A 24 -15.38 -7.99 8.37
C SER A 24 -16.79 -7.41 8.21
N SER A 25 -17.16 -7.00 7.00
CA SER A 25 -18.57 -6.73 6.68
C SER A 25 -19.03 -7.66 5.58
N GLU A 26 -20.15 -8.30 5.87
CA GLU A 26 -20.87 -9.23 5.01
C GLU A 26 -21.10 -8.61 3.63
N ASN A 27 -20.97 -9.45 2.61
CA ASN A 27 -21.19 -9.17 1.18
C ASN A 27 -19.95 -8.66 0.45
N ASN A 28 -19.65 -9.34 -0.66
CA ASN A 28 -18.60 -9.08 -1.67
C ASN A 28 -18.66 -7.69 -2.34
N ALA A 29 -18.99 -6.63 -1.60
CA ALA A 29 -18.82 -5.26 -2.02
C ALA A 29 -17.45 -4.79 -1.53
N ILE A 30 -16.64 -4.29 -2.45
CA ILE A 30 -15.44 -3.51 -2.13
C ILE A 30 -15.96 -2.22 -1.45
N HIS A 31 -16.24 -2.27 -0.15
CA HIS A 31 -16.45 -1.06 0.66
C HIS A 31 -15.07 -0.50 1.03
N THR A 32 -14.33 -0.03 0.03
CA THR A 32 -13.39 1.06 0.26
C THR A 32 -14.22 2.27 0.63
N HIS A 33 -14.37 2.55 1.92
CA HIS A 33 -14.84 3.87 2.35
C HIS A 33 -13.80 4.89 1.86
N TRP A 34 -14.12 5.57 0.77
CA TRP A 34 -13.34 6.68 0.23
C TRP A 34 -13.49 7.85 1.20
N TYR A 35 -12.63 7.92 2.22
CA TYR A 35 -12.50 9.14 3.01
C TYR A 35 -11.80 10.18 2.13
N HIS A 36 -12.59 10.96 1.40
CA HIS A 36 -12.17 12.29 0.99
C HIS A 36 -11.92 13.09 2.28
N LEU A 37 -10.66 13.48 2.49
CA LEU A 37 -10.19 14.26 3.62
C LEU A 37 -11.09 15.48 3.84
N ASN A 38 -11.91 15.44 4.87
CA ASN A 38 -12.35 16.61 5.61
C ASN A 38 -12.12 16.34 7.08
N PHE A 39 -11.34 17.22 7.66
CA PHE A 39 -10.94 17.30 9.06
C PHE A 39 -12.16 17.25 9.98
N THR A 40 -12.53 16.07 10.50
CA THR A 40 -13.24 15.91 11.78
C THR A 40 -12.95 14.49 12.28
N ILE A 41 -12.15 14.39 13.34
CA ILE A 41 -11.87 13.13 14.02
C ILE A 41 -13.19 12.69 14.68
N PHE A 42 -13.95 11.80 14.04
CA PHE A 42 -14.77 10.88 14.80
C PHE A 42 -13.81 9.80 15.31
N GLN A 43 -13.42 9.92 16.58
CA GLN A 43 -12.97 8.74 17.32
C GLN A 43 -14.20 7.85 17.41
N ASP A 44 -14.33 6.92 16.46
CA ASP A 44 -15.29 5.83 16.64
C ASP A 44 -14.74 4.97 17.77
N SER A 45 -15.35 5.13 18.94
CA SER A 45 -15.20 4.25 20.09
C SER A 45 -15.99 2.96 19.84
N SER A 46 -15.81 2.33 18.68
CA SER A 46 -16.30 0.99 18.45
C SER A 46 -15.27 0.02 19.02
N SER A 47 -15.76 -0.88 19.88
CA SER A 47 -14.97 -1.82 20.67
C SER A 47 -13.85 -2.46 19.86
N GLU A 48 -12.63 -2.48 20.39
CA GLU A 48 -11.54 -3.33 19.93
C GLU A 48 -12.03 -4.78 19.86
N THR A 49 -12.50 -5.22 18.69
CA THR A 49 -12.69 -6.62 18.40
C THR A 49 -11.30 -7.19 18.15
N SER A 50 -10.90 -8.13 19.01
CA SER A 50 -9.58 -8.76 19.13
C SER A 50 -9.11 -9.59 17.91
N GLY A 51 -9.40 -9.18 16.66
CA GLY A 51 -9.08 -9.96 15.46
C GLY A 51 -8.73 -9.17 14.19
N ASP A 52 -8.79 -7.84 14.20
CA ASP A 52 -8.51 -7.05 13.00
C ASP A 52 -7.00 -6.82 12.78
N ILE A 53 -6.55 -7.05 11.54
CA ILE A 53 -5.16 -6.80 11.15
C ILE A 53 -5.04 -5.38 10.62
N VAL A 54 -4.22 -4.59 11.31
CA VAL A 54 -3.89 -3.23 10.91
C VAL A 54 -2.65 -3.27 10.03
N MET A 55 -2.71 -2.61 8.88
CA MET A 55 -1.58 -2.41 7.97
C MET A 55 -1.08 -0.96 8.09
N THR A 56 0.18 -0.80 8.51
CA THR A 56 0.84 0.50 8.70
C THR A 56 1.93 0.67 7.65
N GLN A 57 1.89 1.73 6.84
CA GLN A 57 2.91 1.95 5.83
C GLN A 57 3.78 3.19 6.10
N THR A 58 5.04 3.12 5.69
CA THR A 58 6.05 4.17 5.94
C THR A 58 6.95 4.35 4.72
N PRO A 59 7.32 5.59 4.34
CA PRO A 59 6.84 6.86 4.91
C PRO A 59 5.44 7.23 4.40
N LEU A 60 4.74 8.13 5.12
CA LEU A 60 3.42 8.65 4.71
C LEU A 60 3.48 9.42 3.38
N SER A 61 4.60 10.08 3.13
CA SER A 61 4.89 10.67 1.84
C SER A 61 6.34 10.50 1.46
N LEU A 62 6.60 10.18 0.21
CA LEU A 62 7.95 10.04 -0.32
C LEU A 62 8.12 10.90 -1.56
N SER A 63 9.15 11.74 -1.57
CA SER A 63 9.58 12.51 -2.74
C SER A 63 10.88 11.93 -3.28
N VAL A 64 10.87 11.47 -4.54
CA VAL A 64 12.03 10.85 -5.20
C VAL A 64 12.30 11.54 -6.53
N THR A 65 13.58 11.69 -6.86
CA THR A 65 14.01 12.20 -8.17
C THR A 65 13.91 11.08 -9.21
N THR A 66 13.42 11.40 -10.41
CA THR A 66 13.41 10.46 -11.54
C THR A 66 14.77 9.77 -11.73
N GLY A 67 14.75 8.46 -11.95
CA GLY A 67 15.93 7.62 -12.09
C GLY A 67 16.56 7.14 -10.77
N GLN A 68 16.21 7.72 -9.63
CA GLN A 68 16.59 7.20 -8.31
C GLN A 68 15.71 6.03 -7.89
N SER A 69 16.09 5.33 -6.82
CA SER A 69 15.28 4.24 -6.25
C SER A 69 14.40 4.75 -5.10
N ALA A 70 13.22 4.16 -4.97
CA ALA A 70 12.28 4.39 -3.87
C ALA A 70 12.07 3.11 -3.07
N SER A 71 11.74 3.27 -1.78
CA SER A 71 11.37 2.16 -0.90
C SER A 71 10.18 2.57 -0.04
N ILE A 72 9.19 1.69 0.05
CA ILE A 72 7.99 1.84 0.87
C ILE A 72 7.88 0.62 1.76
N SER A 73 7.80 0.84 3.06
CA SER A 73 7.60 -0.22 4.05
C SER A 73 6.12 -0.36 4.37
N CYS A 74 5.71 -1.58 4.69
CA CYS A 74 4.39 -1.95 5.16
C CYS A 74 4.54 -2.95 6.30
N GLN A 75 3.98 -2.64 7.46
CA GLN A 75 4.01 -3.46 8.65
C GLN A 75 2.60 -3.89 9.03
N SER A 76 2.39 -5.19 9.26
CA SER A 76 1.13 -5.70 9.82
C SER A 76 1.19 -5.81 11.34
N SER A 77 0.08 -5.58 12.03
CA SER A 77 -0.02 -5.70 13.50
C SER A 77 0.25 -7.13 14.01
N GLN A 78 0.03 -8.14 13.17
CA GLN A 78 0.27 -9.55 13.47
C GLN A 78 0.74 -10.31 12.22
N SER A 79 1.25 -11.53 12.41
CA SER A 79 1.70 -12.37 11.31
C SER A 79 0.57 -12.69 10.35
N ILE A 80 0.82 -12.44 9.06
CA ILE A 80 -0.09 -12.77 7.95
C ILE A 80 0.33 -14.03 7.19
N LEU A 81 1.13 -14.89 7.82
CA LEU A 81 1.41 -16.23 7.32
C LEU A 81 0.16 -17.09 7.44
N TYR A 82 -0.39 -17.54 6.32
CA TYR A 82 -1.56 -18.40 6.28
C TYR A 82 -1.19 -19.86 6.59
N SER A 83 -2.19 -20.66 6.99
CA SER A 83 -2.03 -22.06 7.39
C SER A 83 -1.40 -22.96 6.31
N ASN A 84 -1.50 -22.57 5.04
CA ASN A 84 -0.86 -23.28 3.92
C ASN A 84 0.60 -22.87 3.67
N GLY A 85 1.20 -22.09 4.58
CA GLY A 85 2.58 -21.62 4.49
C GLY A 85 2.79 -20.46 3.51
N LYS A 86 1.73 -19.83 3.00
CA LYS A 86 1.82 -18.67 2.10
C LYS A 86 1.44 -17.38 2.81
N THR A 87 2.05 -16.28 2.40
CA THR A 87 1.66 -14.94 2.81
C THR A 87 0.94 -14.23 1.68
N TYR A 88 -0.28 -13.78 1.92
CA TYR A 88 -1.11 -13.10 0.92
C TYR A 88 -1.05 -11.59 1.14
N LEU A 89 0.11 -11.00 0.87
CA LEU A 89 0.27 -9.54 0.81
C LEU A 89 0.39 -9.09 -0.64
N ASN A 90 -0.37 -8.05 -0.98
CA ASN A 90 -0.40 -7.47 -2.31
C ASN A 90 -0.03 -5.98 -2.24
N TRP A 91 0.65 -5.49 -3.27
CA TRP A 91 0.93 -4.07 -3.48
C TRP A 91 0.11 -3.54 -4.66
N PHE A 92 -0.44 -2.36 -4.50
CA PHE A 92 -1.22 -1.65 -5.52
C PHE A 92 -0.65 -0.25 -5.76
N LEU A 93 -0.86 0.26 -6.96
CA LEU A 93 -0.64 1.65 -7.34
C LEU A 93 -1.92 2.24 -7.90
N GLN A 94 -2.38 3.34 -7.31
CA GLN A 94 -3.46 4.14 -7.85
C GLN A 94 -2.91 5.45 -8.40
N ARG A 95 -2.99 5.62 -9.72
CA ARG A 95 -2.64 6.88 -10.38
C ARG A 95 -3.82 7.86 -10.31
N PRO A 96 -3.58 9.17 -10.34
CA PRO A 96 -4.66 10.17 -10.36
C PRO A 96 -5.67 9.88 -11.49
N GLY A 97 -6.95 9.77 -11.13
CA GLY A 97 -8.03 9.50 -12.10
C GLY A 97 -8.09 8.07 -12.65
N GLN A 98 -7.27 7.14 -12.14
CA GLN A 98 -7.28 5.73 -12.53
C GLN A 98 -7.73 4.83 -11.37
N PRO A 99 -8.29 3.64 -11.66
CA PRO A 99 -8.54 2.63 -10.65
C PRO A 99 -7.21 2.07 -10.10
N PRO A 100 -7.20 1.51 -8.87
CA PRO A 100 -6.02 0.82 -8.34
C PRO A 100 -5.58 -0.34 -9.23
N GLN A 101 -4.30 -0.37 -9.61
CA GLN A 101 -3.65 -1.45 -10.35
C GLN A 101 -2.80 -2.28 -9.40
N ARG A 102 -2.92 -3.61 -9.42
CA ARG A 102 -2.04 -4.48 -8.65
C ARG A 102 -0.65 -4.55 -9.29
N LEU A 103 0.37 -4.35 -8.49
CA LEU A 103 1.78 -4.42 -8.90
C LEU A 103 2.38 -5.78 -8.54
N ILE A 104 2.20 -6.19 -7.28
CA ILE A 104 2.82 -7.37 -6.71
C ILE A 104 1.77 -8.12 -5.90
N TYR A 105 1.79 -9.45 -5.98
CA TYR A 105 0.96 -10.34 -5.19
C TYR A 105 1.80 -11.40 -4.49
N GLN A 106 1.28 -11.98 -3.42
CA GLN A 106 2.00 -12.97 -2.61
C GLN A 106 3.42 -12.50 -2.24
N VAL A 107 3.52 -11.29 -1.71
CA VAL A 107 4.73 -10.60 -1.23
C VAL A 107 5.69 -10.16 -2.35
N SER A 108 6.02 -11.03 -3.30
CA SER A 108 7.13 -10.81 -4.24
C SER A 108 6.81 -11.15 -5.70
N LYS A 109 5.64 -11.72 -6.01
CA LYS A 109 5.29 -12.08 -7.38
C LYS A 109 4.79 -10.86 -8.14
N LEU A 110 5.51 -10.50 -9.18
CA LEU A 110 5.15 -9.40 -10.06
C LEU A 110 3.91 -9.77 -10.89
N ASP A 111 2.95 -8.84 -11.00
CA ASP A 111 1.79 -9.05 -11.87
C ASP A 111 2.15 -8.89 -13.35
N SER A 112 1.33 -9.46 -14.24
CA SER A 112 1.60 -9.41 -15.68
C SER A 112 1.53 -7.97 -16.22
N GLY A 113 2.51 -7.57 -17.02
CA GLY A 113 2.60 -6.22 -17.59
C GLY A 113 3.14 -5.16 -16.63
N VAL A 114 3.47 -5.52 -15.39
CA VAL A 114 4.16 -4.62 -14.46
C VAL A 114 5.67 -4.65 -14.76
N PRO A 115 6.34 -3.49 -14.86
CA PRO A 115 7.78 -3.44 -15.14
C PRO A 115 8.63 -4.13 -14.07
N GLU A 116 9.71 -4.81 -14.47
CA GLU A 116 10.64 -5.51 -13.56
C GLU A 116 11.37 -4.58 -12.57
N ARG A 117 11.25 -3.27 -12.77
CA ARG A 117 11.81 -2.27 -11.86
C ARG A 117 11.12 -2.27 -10.48
N PHE A 118 9.91 -2.83 -10.38
CA PHE A 118 9.20 -3.07 -9.13
C PHE A 118 9.61 -4.40 -8.50
N SER A 119 9.83 -4.40 -7.19
CA SER A 119 10.16 -5.61 -6.44
C SER A 119 9.59 -5.57 -5.03
N GLY A 120 9.08 -6.70 -4.57
CA GLY A 120 8.46 -6.86 -3.25
C GLY A 120 9.25 -7.87 -2.43
N SER A 121 9.41 -7.58 -1.14
CA SER A 121 10.11 -8.45 -0.21
C SER A 121 9.49 -8.35 1.19
N GLY A 122 9.90 -9.25 2.09
CA GLY A 122 9.45 -9.26 3.48
C GLY A 122 8.91 -10.60 3.94
N SER A 123 8.65 -10.68 5.24
CA SER A 123 8.10 -11.86 5.91
C SER A 123 7.58 -11.53 7.30
N GLY A 124 6.76 -12.41 7.86
CA GLY A 124 6.16 -12.22 9.19
C GLY A 124 5.21 -11.03 9.19
N THR A 125 5.71 -9.90 9.69
CA THR A 125 4.99 -8.64 9.84
C THR A 125 5.56 -7.51 8.97
N ASP A 126 6.74 -7.66 8.40
CA ASP A 126 7.48 -6.55 7.79
C ASP A 126 7.70 -6.78 6.31
N PHE A 127 7.21 -5.85 5.50
CA PHE A 127 7.18 -5.94 4.05
C PHE A 127 7.68 -4.66 3.41
N THR A 128 8.30 -4.79 2.24
CA THR A 128 8.89 -3.67 1.52
C THR A 128 8.56 -3.77 0.04
N LEU A 129 8.10 -2.67 -0.53
CA LEU A 129 8.08 -2.42 -1.96
C LEU A 129 9.28 -1.55 -2.32
N LYS A 130 10.08 -2.00 -3.29
CA LYS A 130 11.18 -1.23 -3.86
C LYS A 130 10.93 -0.97 -5.33
N ILE A 131 11.14 0.28 -5.73
CA ILE A 131 11.05 0.73 -7.12
C ILE A 131 12.44 1.18 -7.52
N ASN A 132 13.07 0.48 -8.47
CA ASN A 132 14.34 0.89 -9.03
C ASN A 132 14.07 1.86 -10.20
N LYS A 133 14.87 2.92 -10.33
CA LYS A 133 14.75 3.89 -11.45
C LYS A 133 13.32 4.43 -11.61
N VAL A 134 12.85 5.18 -10.61
CA VAL A 134 11.51 5.80 -10.61
C VAL A 134 11.29 6.63 -11.87
N GLU A 135 10.14 6.46 -12.49
CA GLU A 135 9.69 7.17 -13.69
C GLU A 135 8.48 8.06 -13.39
N PRO A 136 8.14 9.05 -14.25
CA PRO A 136 6.98 9.92 -14.02
C PRO A 136 5.65 9.16 -13.91
N GLU A 137 5.53 8.01 -14.57
CA GLU A 137 4.36 7.12 -14.51
C GLU A 137 4.20 6.36 -13.18
N ASP A 138 5.22 6.38 -12.33
CA ASP A 138 5.20 5.77 -10.99
C ASP A 138 4.55 6.69 -9.94
N LEU A 139 4.13 7.90 -10.35
CA LEU A 139 3.41 8.84 -9.50
C LEU A 139 1.99 8.33 -9.19
N GLY A 140 1.71 8.18 -7.90
CA GLY A 140 0.40 7.78 -7.41
C GLY A 140 0.43 7.43 -5.94
N VAL A 141 -0.67 6.85 -5.46
CA VAL A 141 -0.78 6.34 -4.10
C VAL A 141 -0.52 4.83 -4.12
N TYR A 142 0.34 4.36 -3.22
CA TYR A 142 0.72 2.95 -3.15
C TYR A 142 0.08 2.28 -1.94
N TYR A 143 -0.63 1.17 -2.12
CA TYR A 143 -1.29 0.49 -1.00
C TYR A 143 -0.71 -0.90 -0.79
N CYS A 144 -0.49 -1.29 0.47
CA CYS A 144 -0.32 -2.69 0.83
C CYS A 144 -1.61 -3.25 1.43
N MET A 145 -1.97 -4.46 1.03
CA MET A 145 -3.19 -5.13 1.51
C MET A 145 -2.90 -6.59 1.81
N GLN A 146 -3.36 -7.06 2.97
CA GLN A 146 -3.36 -8.49 3.32
C GLN A 146 -4.67 -9.15 2.89
N ALA A 147 -4.60 -10.39 2.44
CA ALA A 147 -5.74 -11.25 2.09
C ALA A 147 -5.64 -12.64 2.74
N SER A 148 -4.76 -12.80 3.74
CA SER A 148 -4.53 -14.09 4.40
C SER A 148 -5.70 -14.47 5.30
N TYR A 149 -6.36 -13.50 5.94
CA TYR A 149 -7.51 -13.78 6.78
C TYR A 149 -8.78 -13.27 6.10
N THR A 150 -9.54 -14.22 5.56
CA THR A 150 -10.95 -14.05 5.17
C THR A 150 -11.78 -14.87 6.18
N PRO A 151 -12.85 -14.34 6.78
CA PRO A 151 -13.69 -15.14 7.67
C PRO A 151 -14.26 -16.36 6.90
N PRO A 152 -14.36 -17.54 7.55
CA PRO A 152 -14.91 -18.72 6.91
C PRO A 152 -16.34 -18.44 6.44
N THR A 153 -16.61 -18.74 5.17
CA THR A 153 -17.94 -18.69 4.58
C THR A 153 -18.81 -19.74 5.29
N VAL A 154 -19.65 -19.32 6.22
CA VAL A 154 -20.74 -20.17 6.68
C VAL A 154 -21.79 -20.10 5.58
N MET A 155 -21.91 -21.18 4.81
CA MET A 155 -23.01 -21.40 3.86
C MET A 155 -24.33 -21.61 4.61
#